data_AF-A0A7X7QRU8-F1
#
_entry.id   AF-A0A7X7QRU8-F1
#
_cell.length_a   1.000
_cell.length_b   1.000
_cell.length_c   1.000
_cell.angle_alpha   90.00
_cell.angle_beta   90.00
_cell.angle_gamma   90.00
#
_symmetry.space_group_name_H-M   'P 1'
#
loop_
_entity.id
_entity.type
_entity.pdbx_description
1 polymer ?
#
loop_
_entity_poly.entity_id
_entity_poly.type
_entity_poly.pdbx_seq_one_letter_code
_entity_poly.pdbx_strand_id
1 'polypeptide(L)'
;MSDSKLIYRGKSKDVYELTSGPHAGKYRLVFTDRATGYIENGRPVFDPGYDVVVGEIPGKGAIACRFATHFFKLLQARGIPSHYIDTPSENEMIVEPAVPLSMPAQAPDVEGSAPLLNLEFTWRNNATGSFWRRYPFVKPCRHLDSVVEAWTKGDVDTLITLEAIEATGAMNKAEIAASVALVKSIAAIVSREFSVNKLHVIDGKFELGRLKYGDGSIVIIDEISPDVLRVCRGYAPDGNGDCTVYRECAATRCADGKRTIKNRNQVAAADFISVFLR
;
A
#
# COMPACT_ATOMS: atom_id res chain seq x y z
N MET A 1 -15.18 24.95 -14.23
CA MET A 1 -15.16 23.70 -13.46
C MET A 1 -15.18 22.58 -14.49
N SER A 2 -14.21 21.67 -14.47
CA SER A 2 -14.28 20.49 -15.34
C SER A 2 -15.41 19.59 -14.85
N ASP A 3 -16.28 19.17 -15.76
CA ASP A 3 -17.31 18.19 -15.45
C ASP A 3 -16.63 16.86 -15.09
N SER A 4 -17.25 16.12 -14.18
CA SER A 4 -16.69 14.84 -13.73
C SER A 4 -17.79 13.86 -13.33
N LYS A 5 -17.50 12.57 -13.48
CA LYS A 5 -18.37 11.46 -13.13
C LYS A 5 -17.73 10.67 -11.99
N LEU A 6 -18.45 10.46 -10.89
CA LEU A 6 -17.99 9.57 -9.82
C LEU A 6 -17.93 8.13 -10.34
N ILE A 7 -16.76 7.50 -10.21
CA ILE A 7 -16.52 6.10 -10.61
C ILE A 7 -16.57 5.18 -9.41
N TYR A 8 -15.90 5.58 -8.33
CA TYR A 8 -15.77 4.76 -7.13
C TYR A 8 -15.59 5.63 -5.89
N ARG A 9 -16.24 5.24 -4.79
CA ARG A 9 -16.03 5.82 -3.46
C ARG A 9 -15.37 4.77 -2.58
N GLY A 10 -14.08 4.97 -2.32
CA GLY A 10 -13.29 4.13 -1.43
C GLY A 10 -13.37 4.57 0.02
N LYS A 11 -12.54 3.95 0.86
CA LYS A 11 -12.42 4.25 2.30
C LYS A 11 -11.65 5.55 2.55
N SER A 12 -10.58 5.76 1.80
CA SER A 12 -9.69 6.93 1.91
C SER A 12 -9.75 7.88 0.71
N LYS A 13 -10.30 7.44 -0.43
CA LYS A 13 -10.26 8.19 -1.71
C LYS A 13 -11.57 8.07 -2.48
N ASP A 14 -11.99 9.15 -3.14
CA ASP A 14 -13.03 9.14 -4.16
C ASP A 14 -12.37 9.25 -5.54
N VAL A 15 -12.85 8.47 -6.51
CA VAL A 15 -12.30 8.42 -7.88
C VAL A 15 -13.34 8.97 -8.84
N TYR A 16 -12.94 10.00 -9.58
CA TYR A 16 -13.77 10.63 -10.61
C TYR A 16 -13.14 10.46 -11.98
N GLU A 17 -13.93 10.19 -13.00
CA GLU A 17 -13.55 10.37 -14.39
C GLU A 17 -13.78 11.83 -14.78
N LEU A 18 -12.75 12.48 -15.33
CA LEU A 18 -12.85 13.84 -15.84
C LEU A 18 -13.47 13.78 -17.24
N THR A 19 -14.62 14.43 -17.44
CA THR A 19 -15.39 14.35 -18.69
C THR A 19 -15.15 15.56 -19.60
N SER A 20 -14.47 16.60 -19.12
CA SER A 20 -14.10 17.78 -19.91
C SER A 20 -12.78 18.41 -19.41
N GLY A 21 -12.21 19.30 -20.22
CA GLY A 21 -10.96 20.01 -19.90
C GLY A 21 -9.69 19.27 -20.36
N PRO A 22 -8.50 19.77 -19.96
CA PRO A 22 -7.20 19.27 -20.45
C PRO A 22 -6.90 17.82 -20.06
N HIS A 23 -7.57 17.29 -19.04
CA HIS A 23 -7.43 15.92 -18.57
C HIS A 23 -8.69 15.06 -18.83
N ALA A 24 -9.51 15.42 -19.83
CA ALA A 24 -10.67 14.62 -20.21
C ALA A 24 -10.26 13.15 -20.50
N GLY A 25 -11.03 12.20 -19.98
CA GLY A 25 -10.76 10.76 -20.05
C GLY A 25 -9.73 10.25 -19.03
N LYS A 26 -9.15 11.12 -18.18
CA LYS A 26 -8.28 10.73 -17.07
C LYS A 26 -9.07 10.58 -15.77
N TYR A 27 -8.45 9.96 -14.77
CA TYR A 27 -9.04 9.86 -13.44
C TYR A 27 -8.47 10.90 -12.50
N ARG A 28 -9.32 11.42 -11.62
CA ARG A 28 -8.97 12.28 -10.50
C ARG A 28 -9.25 11.53 -9.20
N LEU A 29 -8.20 11.26 -8.45
CA LEU A 29 -8.25 10.70 -7.11
C LEU A 29 -8.34 11.86 -6.12
N VAL A 30 -9.44 11.95 -5.39
CA VAL A 30 -9.64 12.90 -4.31
C VAL A 30 -9.36 12.19 -2.99
N PHE A 31 -8.24 12.53 -2.36
CA PHE A 31 -7.85 12.00 -1.07
C PHE A 31 -8.71 12.67 0.02
N THR A 32 -9.37 11.85 0.83
CA THR A 32 -10.33 12.29 1.84
C THR A 32 -9.77 12.21 3.25
N ASP A 33 -10.33 12.99 4.17
CA ASP A 33 -9.96 12.98 5.58
C ASP A 33 -10.54 11.79 6.35
N ARG A 34 -11.33 10.94 5.68
CA ARG A 34 -11.88 9.72 6.24
C ARG A 34 -10.77 8.79 6.75
N ALA A 35 -10.99 8.29 7.95
CA ALA A 35 -10.06 7.41 8.63
C ALA A 35 -10.78 6.13 9.09
N THR A 36 -10.10 5.01 8.91
CA THR A 36 -10.60 3.71 9.34
C THR A 36 -10.17 3.35 10.74
N GLY A 37 -10.89 2.43 11.37
CA GLY A 37 -10.63 2.04 12.75
C GLY A 37 -11.78 1.25 13.35
N TYR A 38 -11.93 1.36 14.67
CA TYR A 38 -13.02 0.76 15.43
C TYR A 38 -13.56 1.72 16.49
N ILE A 39 -14.74 1.43 17.02
CA ILE A 39 -15.31 2.20 18.13
C ILE A 39 -14.96 1.50 19.45
N GLU A 40 -14.28 2.22 20.34
CA GLU A 40 -13.98 1.77 21.70
C GLU A 40 -14.59 2.77 22.69
N ASN A 41 -15.45 2.29 23.59
CA ASN A 41 -16.14 3.13 24.58
C ASN A 41 -16.86 4.34 23.97
N GLY A 42 -17.48 4.16 22.80
CA GLY A 42 -18.22 5.22 22.08
C GLY A 42 -17.34 6.26 21.39
N ARG A 43 -16.01 6.05 21.31
CA ARG A 43 -15.07 6.94 20.63
C ARG A 43 -14.35 6.22 19.50
N PRO A 44 -14.05 6.91 18.38
CA PRO A 44 -13.24 6.32 17.31
C PRO A 44 -11.80 6.13 17.79
N VAL A 45 -11.30 4.91 17.58
CA VAL A 45 -9.88 4.57 17.64
C VAL A 45 -9.43 4.34 16.21
N PHE A 46 -8.62 5.26 15.69
CA PHE A 46 -8.13 5.20 14.32
C PHE A 46 -7.03 4.13 14.19
N ASP A 47 -7.23 3.19 13.27
CA ASP A 47 -6.30 2.13 12.94
C ASP A 47 -6.43 1.79 11.45
N PRO A 48 -5.42 2.11 10.62
CA PRO A 48 -5.48 1.87 9.17
C PRO A 48 -5.50 0.38 8.82
N GLY A 49 -5.26 -0.53 9.78
CA GLY A 49 -5.43 -1.97 9.61
C GLY A 49 -6.88 -2.46 9.65
N TYR A 50 -7.86 -1.57 9.88
CA TYR A 50 -9.29 -1.85 9.84
C TYR A 50 -9.93 -1.32 8.56
N ASP A 51 -11.06 -1.93 8.18
CA ASP A 51 -11.75 -1.67 6.92
C ASP A 51 -13.03 -0.82 7.06
N VAL A 52 -13.32 -0.33 8.26
CA VAL A 52 -14.52 0.46 8.57
C VAL A 52 -14.12 1.92 8.79
N VAL A 53 -14.77 2.85 8.08
CA VAL A 53 -14.61 4.30 8.34
C VAL A 53 -15.33 4.65 9.63
N VAL A 54 -14.60 5.18 10.61
CA VAL A 54 -15.12 5.49 11.96
C VAL A 54 -15.11 6.98 12.29
N GLY A 55 -14.58 7.81 11.39
CA GLY A 55 -14.55 9.25 11.53
C GLY A 55 -13.61 9.92 10.52
N GLU A 56 -13.25 11.16 10.81
CA GLU A 56 -12.37 11.97 9.99
C GLU A 56 -11.17 12.48 10.83
N ILE A 57 -10.01 12.55 10.19
CA ILE A 57 -8.80 13.18 10.73
C ILE A 57 -8.52 14.39 9.83
N PRO A 58 -8.76 15.64 10.30
CA PRO A 58 -8.57 16.84 9.48
C PRO A 58 -7.18 16.91 8.84
N GLY A 59 -7.14 17.15 7.54
CA GLY A 59 -5.91 17.27 6.74
C GLY A 59 -5.26 15.96 6.32
N LYS A 60 -5.78 14.79 6.76
CA LYS A 60 -5.24 13.47 6.40
C LYS A 60 -5.18 13.28 4.88
N GLY A 61 -6.23 13.65 4.15
CA GLY A 61 -6.31 13.49 2.70
C GLY A 61 -5.23 14.30 1.99
N ALA A 62 -5.05 15.55 2.39
CA ALA A 62 -4.01 16.41 1.82
C ALA A 62 -2.60 15.86 2.08
N ILE A 63 -2.33 15.39 3.30
CA ILE A 63 -1.05 14.78 3.66
C ILE A 63 -0.79 13.53 2.80
N ALA A 64 -1.76 12.63 2.70
CA ALA A 64 -1.64 11.41 1.91
C ALA A 64 -1.37 11.71 0.43
N CYS A 65 -2.07 12.69 -0.14
CA CYS A 65 -1.89 13.10 -1.53
C CYS A 65 -0.48 13.67 -1.76
N ARG A 66 -0.02 14.62 -0.93
CA ARG A 66 1.34 15.19 -1.03
C ARG A 66 2.42 14.11 -0.90
N PHE A 67 2.23 13.13 -0.02
CA PHE A 67 3.12 11.97 0.10
C PHE A 67 3.16 11.14 -1.18
N ALA A 68 1.99 10.79 -1.71
CA ALA A 68 1.89 10.04 -2.95
C ALA A 68 2.53 10.82 -4.12
N THR A 69 2.27 12.13 -4.22
CA THR A 69 2.88 13.01 -5.22
C THR A 69 4.40 13.03 -5.14
N HIS A 70 4.98 13.16 -3.94
CA HIS A 70 6.44 13.12 -3.74
C HIS A 70 7.04 11.83 -4.32
N PHE A 71 6.48 10.69 -3.92
CA PHE A 71 7.00 9.39 -4.36
C PHE A 71 6.75 9.15 -5.85
N PHE A 72 5.57 9.46 -6.39
CA PHE A 72 5.32 9.27 -7.82
C PHE A 72 6.22 10.15 -8.70
N LYS A 73 6.49 11.40 -8.31
CA LYS A 73 7.48 12.25 -9.00
C LYS A 73 8.88 11.65 -8.92
N LEU A 74 9.29 11.13 -7.76
CA LEU A 74 10.57 10.46 -7.59
C LEU A 74 10.68 9.18 -8.45
N LEU A 75 9.61 8.39 -8.53
CA LEU A 75 9.52 7.21 -9.38
C LEU A 75 9.62 7.57 -10.86
N GLN A 76 8.90 8.60 -11.31
CA GLN A 76 8.97 9.11 -12.68
C GLN A 76 10.40 9.56 -13.03
N ALA A 77 11.08 10.30 -12.14
CA ALA A 77 12.47 10.72 -12.33
C ALA A 77 13.46 9.54 -12.41
N ARG A 78 13.05 8.35 -11.94
CA ARG A 78 13.83 7.10 -12.01
C ARG A 78 13.37 6.17 -13.13
N GLY A 79 12.44 6.61 -13.99
CA GLY A 79 11.90 5.81 -15.09
C GLY A 79 11.03 4.64 -14.65
N ILE A 80 10.49 4.68 -13.42
CA ILE A 80 9.57 3.66 -12.93
C ILE A 80 8.16 3.96 -13.46
N PRO A 81 7.51 3.01 -14.16
CA PRO A 81 6.21 3.26 -14.76
C PRO A 81 5.11 3.32 -13.68
N SER A 82 4.23 4.31 -13.79
CA SER A 82 3.09 4.51 -12.89
C SER A 82 1.90 5.12 -13.61
N HIS A 83 0.74 5.14 -12.95
CA HIS A 83 -0.43 5.87 -13.45
C HIS A 83 -0.35 7.39 -13.24
N TYR A 84 0.64 7.93 -12.55
CA TYR A 84 0.65 9.33 -12.14
C TYR A 84 0.81 10.30 -13.32
N ILE A 85 0.01 11.38 -13.32
CA ILE A 85 0.10 12.48 -14.31
C ILE A 85 0.46 13.79 -13.62
N ASP A 86 -0.37 14.25 -12.68
CA ASP A 86 -0.21 15.56 -12.04
C ASP A 86 -0.93 15.65 -10.66
N THR A 87 -0.72 16.74 -9.93
CA THR A 87 -1.33 17.03 -8.64
C THR A 87 -1.83 18.48 -8.63
N PRO A 88 -3.06 18.74 -9.10
CA PRO A 88 -3.57 20.10 -9.27
C PRO A 88 -3.91 20.81 -7.95
N SER A 89 -4.04 20.09 -6.84
CA SER A 89 -4.35 20.66 -5.53
C SER A 89 -3.81 19.77 -4.40
N GLU A 90 -3.88 20.27 -3.17
CA GLU A 90 -3.30 19.61 -1.98
C GLU A 90 -3.82 18.18 -1.74
N ASN A 91 -5.03 17.85 -2.19
CA ASN A 91 -5.64 16.54 -1.97
C ASN A 91 -6.17 15.86 -3.25
N GLU A 92 -5.80 16.37 -4.44
CA GLU A 92 -6.22 15.79 -5.71
C GLU A 92 -5.02 15.33 -6.54
N MET A 93 -5.10 14.13 -7.09
CA MET A 93 -4.12 13.57 -8.00
C MET A 93 -4.79 13.15 -9.30
N ILE A 94 -4.22 13.55 -10.43
CA ILE A 94 -4.66 13.13 -11.75
C ILE A 94 -3.81 11.96 -12.20
N VAL A 95 -4.46 10.89 -12.66
CA VAL A 95 -3.84 9.64 -13.04
C VAL A 95 -4.42 9.09 -14.35
N GLU A 96 -3.63 8.29 -15.05
CA GLU A 96 -4.10 7.45 -16.14
C GLU A 96 -5.13 6.43 -15.62
N PRO A 97 -6.26 6.23 -16.32
CA PRO A 97 -7.17 5.15 -15.98
C PRO A 97 -6.45 3.80 -16.03
N ALA A 98 -6.56 3.02 -14.96
CA ALA A 98 -5.95 1.71 -14.86
C ALA A 98 -6.96 0.66 -14.36
N VAL A 99 -6.74 -0.58 -14.79
CA VAL A 99 -7.46 -1.76 -14.30
C VAL A 99 -6.54 -2.48 -13.30
N PRO A 100 -6.96 -2.68 -12.05
CA PRO A 100 -6.18 -3.45 -11.08
C PRO A 100 -5.99 -4.91 -11.54
N LEU A 101 -4.97 -5.59 -11.02
CA LEU A 101 -4.73 -7.00 -11.35
C LEU A 101 -5.87 -7.87 -10.79
N SER A 102 -6.82 -8.19 -11.67
CA SER A 102 -8.10 -8.79 -11.36
C SER A 102 -8.41 -9.94 -12.32
N MET A 103 -9.35 -10.80 -11.95
CA MET A 103 -9.81 -11.92 -12.77
C MET A 103 -11.30 -12.17 -12.51
N PRO A 104 -12.14 -12.33 -13.55
CA PRO A 104 -13.53 -12.72 -13.35
C PRO A 104 -13.64 -14.13 -12.74
N ALA A 105 -14.78 -14.43 -12.13
CA ALA A 105 -15.08 -15.80 -11.75
C ALA A 105 -15.13 -16.68 -13.00
N GLN A 106 -14.45 -17.83 -12.98
CA GLN A 106 -14.40 -18.75 -14.12
C GLN A 106 -15.71 -19.55 -14.29
N ALA A 107 -16.47 -19.73 -13.22
CA ALA A 107 -17.77 -20.43 -13.21
C ALA A 107 -18.79 -19.65 -12.35
N PRO A 108 -19.27 -18.47 -12.81
CA PRO A 108 -20.13 -17.58 -12.02
C PRO A 108 -21.50 -18.17 -11.67
N ASP A 109 -21.90 -19.26 -12.32
CA ASP A 109 -23.10 -20.04 -12.06
C ASP A 109 -22.97 -21.02 -10.89
N VAL A 110 -21.74 -21.34 -10.47
CA VAL A 110 -21.48 -22.18 -9.31
C VAL A 110 -21.62 -21.37 -8.02
N GLU A 111 -22.40 -21.86 -7.07
CA GLU A 111 -22.61 -21.22 -5.77
C GLU A 111 -21.27 -20.99 -5.05
N GLY A 112 -21.04 -19.75 -4.61
CA GLY A 112 -19.81 -19.34 -3.92
C GLY A 112 -18.69 -18.84 -4.84
N SER A 113 -18.83 -18.94 -6.16
CA SER A 113 -17.87 -18.34 -7.10
C SER A 113 -17.82 -16.82 -6.98
N ALA A 114 -16.62 -16.25 -6.98
CA ALA A 114 -16.40 -14.82 -6.88
C ALA A 114 -15.20 -14.39 -7.74
N PRO A 115 -15.17 -13.15 -8.24
CA PRO A 115 -14.03 -12.61 -8.96
C PRO A 115 -12.86 -12.29 -8.02
N LEU A 116 -11.64 -12.38 -8.53
CA LEU A 116 -10.48 -11.71 -7.94
C LEU A 116 -10.58 -10.21 -8.27
N LEU A 117 -10.84 -9.38 -7.26
CA LEU A 117 -11.06 -7.95 -7.47
C LEU A 117 -9.75 -7.17 -7.66
N ASN A 118 -8.71 -7.53 -6.92
CA ASN A 118 -7.38 -6.92 -7.00
C ASN A 118 -6.32 -7.81 -6.31
N LEU A 119 -5.06 -7.60 -6.67
CA LEU A 119 -3.89 -8.09 -5.94
C LEU A 119 -3.11 -6.94 -5.32
N GLU A 120 -2.81 -7.07 -4.04
CA GLU A 120 -1.92 -6.18 -3.31
C GLU A 120 -0.58 -6.87 -3.07
N PHE A 121 0.51 -6.15 -3.31
CA PHE A 121 1.87 -6.67 -3.14
C PHE A 121 2.51 -6.04 -1.91
N THR A 122 2.74 -6.84 -0.87
CA THR A 122 3.44 -6.41 0.33
C THR A 122 4.92 -6.74 0.18
N TRP A 123 5.81 -5.76 0.29
CA TRP A 123 7.24 -6.04 0.47
C TRP A 123 7.61 -5.95 1.93
N ARG A 124 8.57 -6.77 2.37
CA ARG A 124 9.01 -6.80 3.77
C ARG A 124 10.51 -6.75 3.88
N ASN A 125 11.01 -5.65 4.44
CA ASN A 125 12.41 -5.53 4.81
C ASN A 125 12.70 -6.25 6.13
N ASN A 126 11.72 -6.29 7.06
CA ASN A 126 11.87 -7.01 8.33
C ASN A 126 10.58 -7.73 8.79
N ALA A 127 10.76 -8.78 9.59
CA ALA A 127 9.67 -9.59 10.12
C ALA A 127 8.86 -8.84 11.19
N THR A 128 7.65 -8.40 10.85
CA THR A 128 6.66 -7.84 11.79
C THR A 128 5.23 -8.11 11.31
N GLY A 129 4.24 -7.51 11.96
CA GLY A 129 2.86 -7.47 11.48
C GLY A 129 2.29 -8.86 11.17
N SER A 130 1.61 -8.99 10.04
CA SER A 130 1.04 -10.27 9.60
C SER A 130 2.09 -11.34 9.30
N PHE A 131 3.29 -10.98 8.84
CA PHE A 131 4.38 -11.93 8.62
C PHE A 131 4.74 -12.68 9.90
N TRP A 132 5.05 -11.92 10.96
CA TRP A 132 5.48 -12.51 12.22
C TRP A 132 4.35 -13.31 12.89
N ARG A 133 3.10 -12.85 12.78
CA ARG A 133 1.94 -13.61 13.30
C ARG A 133 1.80 -14.98 12.64
N ARG A 134 2.10 -15.10 11.34
CA ARG A 134 2.10 -16.39 10.61
C ARG A 134 3.34 -17.23 10.89
N TYR A 135 4.49 -16.58 11.07
CA TYR A 135 5.78 -17.25 11.27
C TYR A 135 6.40 -16.88 12.62
N PRO A 136 5.77 -17.25 13.76
CA PRO A 136 6.21 -16.81 15.09
C PRO A 136 7.55 -17.43 15.53
N PHE A 137 8.05 -18.42 14.79
CA PHE A 137 9.38 -18.98 14.96
C PHE A 137 10.49 -18.06 14.40
N VAL A 138 10.14 -16.99 13.70
CA VAL A 138 11.08 -15.97 13.22
C VAL A 138 11.28 -14.91 14.30
N LYS A 139 12.52 -14.50 14.53
CA LYS A 139 12.87 -13.38 15.41
C LYS A 139 12.15 -12.08 14.96
N PRO A 140 11.50 -11.31 15.86
CA PRO A 140 10.92 -10.03 15.50
C PRO A 140 11.97 -9.08 14.90
N CYS A 141 11.58 -8.34 13.87
CA CYS A 141 12.44 -7.44 13.11
C CYS A 141 13.67 -8.10 12.46
N ARG A 142 13.70 -9.43 12.31
CA ARG A 142 14.71 -10.12 11.48
C ARG A 142 14.70 -9.56 10.06
N HIS A 143 15.87 -9.37 9.46
CA HIS A 143 15.97 -8.97 8.06
C HIS A 143 15.38 -10.02 7.13
N LEU A 144 14.63 -9.57 6.13
CA LEU A 144 13.91 -10.41 5.17
C LEU A 144 14.31 -10.15 3.72
N ASP A 145 15.32 -9.32 3.45
CA ASP A 145 15.81 -9.06 2.09
C ASP A 145 14.69 -8.72 1.08
N SER A 146 13.77 -7.85 1.52
CA SER A 146 12.63 -7.38 0.74
C SER A 146 11.77 -8.51 0.15
N VAL A 147 11.44 -9.55 0.94
CA VAL A 147 10.44 -10.57 0.54
C VAL A 147 9.18 -9.90 0.01
N VAL A 148 8.68 -10.37 -1.13
CA VAL A 148 7.41 -9.92 -1.72
C VAL A 148 6.35 -10.99 -1.51
N GLU A 149 5.22 -10.58 -0.96
CA GLU A 149 4.02 -11.39 -0.77
C GLU A 149 2.86 -10.79 -1.57
N ALA A 150 1.98 -11.61 -2.12
CA ALA A 150 0.77 -11.17 -2.80
C ALA A 150 -0.49 -11.52 -2.01
N TRP A 151 -1.48 -10.64 -2.07
CA TRP A 151 -2.70 -10.72 -1.27
C TRP A 151 -3.91 -10.40 -2.14
N THR A 152 -4.97 -11.19 -2.03
CA THR A 152 -6.25 -10.88 -2.69
C THR A 152 -6.97 -9.80 -1.89
N LYS A 153 -7.51 -8.78 -2.55
CA LYS A 153 -8.33 -7.75 -1.90
C LYS A 153 -9.79 -8.23 -1.75
N GLY A 154 -10.33 -8.20 -0.54
CA GLY A 154 -11.71 -8.62 -0.27
C GLY A 154 -12.20 -8.19 1.12
N ASP A 155 -13.23 -8.87 1.65
CA ASP A 155 -13.66 -8.67 3.05
C ASP A 155 -12.57 -9.09 4.05
N VAL A 156 -11.78 -10.09 3.66
CA VAL A 156 -10.58 -10.51 4.37
C VAL A 156 -9.47 -10.69 3.35
N ASP A 157 -8.43 -9.86 3.46
CA ASP A 157 -7.25 -9.99 2.61
C ASP A 157 -6.58 -11.34 2.85
N THR A 158 -6.48 -12.15 1.79
CA THR A 158 -5.97 -13.51 1.86
C THR A 158 -4.63 -13.59 1.16
N LEU A 159 -3.63 -14.15 1.84
CA LEU A 159 -2.32 -14.42 1.23
C LEU A 159 -2.50 -15.47 0.14
N ILE A 160 -2.01 -15.16 -1.06
CA ILE A 160 -1.93 -16.09 -2.16
C ILE A 160 -0.46 -16.22 -2.57
N THR A 161 0.02 -17.45 -2.74
CA THR A 161 1.40 -17.68 -3.19
C THR A 161 1.54 -17.29 -4.66
N LEU A 162 2.74 -16.89 -5.06
CA LEU A 162 3.00 -16.56 -6.47
C LEU A 162 2.72 -17.76 -7.39
N GLU A 163 3.04 -18.97 -6.95
CA GLU A 163 2.70 -20.20 -7.67
C GLU A 163 1.19 -20.44 -7.78
N ALA A 164 0.41 -20.14 -6.74
CA ALA A 164 -1.05 -20.22 -6.81
C ALA A 164 -1.65 -19.14 -7.73
N ILE A 165 -1.09 -17.93 -7.77
CA ILE A 165 -1.48 -16.91 -8.75
C ILE A 165 -1.30 -17.44 -10.18
N GLU A 166 -0.15 -18.08 -10.45
CA GLU A 166 0.11 -18.70 -11.76
C GLU A 166 -0.90 -19.82 -12.06
N ALA A 167 -1.08 -20.75 -11.11
CA ALA A 167 -1.96 -21.90 -11.29
C ALA A 167 -3.44 -21.55 -11.48
N THR A 168 -3.90 -20.44 -10.88
CA THR A 168 -5.27 -19.93 -11.07
C THR A 168 -5.49 -19.26 -12.42
N GLY A 169 -4.40 -18.90 -13.13
CA GLY A 169 -4.44 -18.14 -14.38
C GLY A 169 -4.61 -16.64 -14.20
N ALA A 170 -4.55 -16.12 -12.97
CA ALA A 170 -4.70 -14.69 -12.70
C ALA A 170 -3.53 -13.86 -13.25
N MET A 171 -2.32 -14.44 -13.27
CA MET A 171 -1.15 -13.87 -13.93
C MET A 171 -0.27 -15.00 -14.45
N ASN A 172 0.43 -14.78 -15.55
CA ASN A 172 1.45 -15.72 -16.01
C ASN A 172 2.80 -15.51 -15.29
N LYS A 173 3.73 -16.46 -15.44
CA LYS A 173 5.06 -16.41 -14.82
C LYS A 173 5.86 -15.14 -15.13
N ALA A 174 5.79 -14.63 -16.36
CA ALA A 174 6.53 -13.44 -16.76
C ALA A 174 5.96 -12.18 -16.11
N GLU A 175 4.64 -12.08 -16.02
CA GLU A 175 3.94 -11.00 -15.31
C GLU A 175 4.27 -11.02 -13.82
N ILE A 176 4.28 -12.19 -13.20
CA ILE A 176 4.65 -12.36 -11.78
C ILE A 176 6.09 -11.90 -11.55
N ALA A 177 7.03 -12.34 -12.38
CA ALA A 177 8.43 -11.93 -12.28
C ALA A 177 8.60 -10.41 -12.45
N ALA A 178 7.91 -9.81 -13.42
CA ALA A 178 7.91 -8.37 -13.65
C ALA A 178 7.34 -7.60 -12.47
N SER A 179 6.22 -8.05 -11.90
CA SER A 179 5.61 -7.44 -10.71
C SER A 179 6.52 -7.49 -9.49
N VAL A 180 7.17 -8.64 -9.23
CA VAL A 180 8.13 -8.77 -8.12
C VAL A 180 9.33 -7.85 -8.31
N ALA A 181 9.88 -7.78 -9.53
CA ALA A 181 11.00 -6.89 -9.85
C ALA A 181 10.62 -5.40 -9.69
N LEU A 182 9.43 -5.02 -10.15
CA LEU A 182 8.88 -3.67 -10.00
C LEU A 182 8.70 -3.31 -8.52
N VAL A 183 8.06 -4.18 -7.73
CA VAL A 183 7.85 -3.99 -6.29
C VAL A 183 9.18 -3.83 -5.57
N LYS A 184 10.18 -4.69 -5.83
CA LYS A 184 11.51 -4.56 -5.22
C LYS A 184 12.22 -3.27 -5.60
N SER A 185 12.09 -2.83 -6.85
CA SER A 185 12.69 -1.58 -7.33
C SER A 185 12.08 -0.36 -6.64
N ILE A 186 10.75 -0.32 -6.53
CA ILE A 186 10.03 0.74 -5.82
C ILE A 186 10.37 0.71 -4.33
N ALA A 187 10.36 -0.47 -3.71
CA ALA A 187 10.70 -0.67 -2.31
C ALA A 187 12.11 -0.16 -1.98
N ALA A 188 13.08 -0.38 -2.86
CA ALA A 188 14.44 0.12 -2.71
C ALA A 188 14.49 1.66 -2.77
N ILE A 189 13.76 2.28 -3.70
CA ILE A 189 13.65 3.74 -3.81
C ILE A 189 13.01 4.33 -2.54
N VAL A 190 11.86 3.80 -2.13
CA VAL A 190 11.15 4.24 -0.92
C VAL A 190 12.04 4.06 0.32
N SER A 191 12.64 2.89 0.49
CA SER A 191 13.51 2.62 1.65
C SER A 191 14.72 3.56 1.72
N ARG A 192 15.31 3.89 0.56
CA ARG A 192 16.42 4.85 0.48
C ARG A 192 15.98 6.27 0.82
N GLU A 193 14.81 6.68 0.35
CA GLU A 193 14.27 8.01 0.64
C GLU A 193 14.10 8.23 2.15
N PHE A 194 13.61 7.21 2.87
CA PHE A 194 13.51 7.24 4.32
C PHE A 194 14.87 7.15 5.04
N SER A 195 15.82 6.36 4.53
CA SER A 195 17.11 6.16 5.22
C SER A 195 17.95 7.44 5.28
N VAL A 196 17.85 8.33 4.29
CA VAL A 196 18.49 9.67 4.31
C VAL A 196 18.06 10.48 5.54
N ASN A 197 16.85 10.25 6.04
CA ASN A 197 16.29 10.91 7.23
C ASN A 197 16.43 10.09 8.52
N LYS A 198 17.31 9.07 8.53
CA LYS A 198 17.51 8.14 9.65
C LYS A 198 16.22 7.40 10.05
N LEU A 199 15.35 7.17 9.08
CA LEU A 199 14.12 6.39 9.21
C LEU A 199 14.27 5.06 8.50
N HIS A 200 13.63 4.02 9.04
CA HIS A 200 13.71 2.68 8.49
C HIS A 200 12.33 2.16 8.10
N VAL A 201 12.16 1.82 6.82
CA VAL A 201 10.93 1.20 6.32
C VAL A 201 10.97 -0.29 6.62
N ILE A 202 10.06 -0.77 7.46
CA ILE A 202 9.96 -2.18 7.83
C ILE A 202 9.27 -2.99 6.75
N ASP A 203 8.13 -2.51 6.27
CA ASP A 203 7.34 -3.09 5.19
C ASP A 203 6.42 -2.02 4.61
N GLY A 204 5.80 -2.37 3.49
CA GLY A 204 4.70 -1.59 2.93
C GLY A 204 3.96 -2.37 1.87
N LYS A 205 2.97 -1.74 1.27
CA LYS A 205 2.04 -2.34 0.32
C LYS A 205 1.90 -1.47 -0.93
N PHE A 206 1.89 -2.12 -2.10
CA PHE A 206 1.61 -1.48 -3.37
C PHE A 206 0.44 -2.18 -4.07
N GLU A 207 -0.36 -1.41 -4.79
CA GLU A 207 -1.28 -1.94 -5.79
C GLU A 207 -0.66 -1.79 -7.18
N LEU A 208 -0.82 -2.82 -8.00
CA LEU A 208 -0.36 -2.83 -9.38
C LEU A 208 -1.56 -2.94 -10.31
N GLY A 209 -1.39 -2.50 -11.55
CA GLY A 209 -2.44 -2.58 -12.55
C GLY A 209 -1.91 -2.40 -13.96
N ARG A 210 -2.84 -2.41 -14.92
CA ARG A 210 -2.58 -2.14 -16.33
C ARG A 210 -3.31 -0.88 -16.73
N LEU A 211 -2.62 0.04 -17.42
CA LEU A 211 -3.28 1.23 -17.95
C LEU A 211 -4.33 0.82 -18.98
N LYS A 212 -5.53 1.40 -18.90
CA LYS A 212 -6.67 1.08 -19.78
C LYS A 212 -6.35 1.29 -21.27
N TYR A 213 -5.48 2.25 -21.56
CA TYR A 213 -5.03 2.61 -22.91
C TYR A 213 -3.51 2.42 -23.09
N GLY A 214 -2.88 1.60 -22.25
CA GLY A 214 -1.45 1.27 -22.35
C GLY A 214 -1.17 0.05 -23.23
N ASP A 215 0.08 -0.38 -23.22
CA ASP A 215 0.59 -1.56 -23.94
C ASP A 215 0.33 -2.90 -23.21
N GLY A 216 -0.39 -2.85 -22.08
CA GLY A 216 -0.66 -4.01 -21.22
C GLY A 216 0.44 -4.28 -20.19
N SER A 217 1.51 -3.48 -20.14
CA SER A 217 2.52 -3.56 -19.10
C SER A 217 1.94 -3.29 -17.70
N ILE A 218 2.56 -3.91 -16.69
CA ILE A 218 2.18 -3.74 -15.29
C ILE A 218 2.90 -2.50 -14.74
N VAL A 219 2.13 -1.62 -14.12
CA VAL A 219 2.62 -0.36 -13.52
C VAL A 219 2.13 -0.25 -12.08
N ILE A 220 2.78 0.61 -11.28
CA ILE A 220 2.25 0.95 -9.95
C ILE A 220 1.06 1.90 -10.08
N ILE A 221 -0.01 1.59 -9.35
CA ILE A 221 -1.25 2.37 -9.27
C ILE A 221 -1.57 2.73 -7.81
N ASP A 222 -2.76 3.27 -7.58
CA ASP A 222 -3.24 3.76 -6.28
C ASP A 222 -2.34 4.85 -5.66
N GLU A 223 -1.71 4.59 -4.51
CA GLU A 223 -0.92 5.56 -3.73
C GLU A 223 0.37 4.97 -3.14
N ILE A 224 1.32 5.87 -2.81
CA ILE A 224 2.38 5.60 -1.84
C ILE A 224 2.26 6.64 -0.72
N SER A 225 1.63 6.24 0.38
CA SER A 225 1.32 7.14 1.49
C SER A 225 1.66 6.53 2.85
N PRO A 226 1.61 7.32 3.94
CA PRO A 226 1.84 6.81 5.29
C PRO A 226 0.91 5.65 5.69
N ASP A 227 -0.29 5.56 5.10
CA ASP A 227 -1.28 4.53 5.42
C ASP A 227 -0.84 3.15 4.88
N VAL A 228 0.04 3.10 3.88
CA VAL A 228 0.52 1.85 3.25
C VAL A 228 1.96 1.49 3.62
N LEU A 229 2.56 2.21 4.57
CA LEU A 229 3.95 2.02 5.01
C LEU A 229 4.05 1.81 6.52
N ARG A 230 4.98 0.96 6.96
CA ARG A 230 5.43 0.93 8.35
C ARG A 230 6.86 1.41 8.42
N VAL A 231 7.07 2.56 9.08
CA VAL A 231 8.39 3.18 9.23
C VAL A 231 8.72 3.34 10.71
N CYS A 232 9.96 3.07 11.10
CA CYS A 232 10.42 3.18 12.49
C CYS A 232 11.66 4.07 12.64
N ARG A 233 11.80 4.64 13.85
CA ARG A 233 13.02 5.30 14.31
C ARG A 233 13.93 4.33 15.06
N GLY A 234 15.22 4.65 15.11
CA GLY A 234 16.19 3.95 15.95
C GLY A 234 16.59 2.56 15.43
N TYR A 235 16.38 2.27 14.14
CA TYR A 235 16.85 1.03 13.53
C TYR A 235 18.37 0.92 13.63
N ALA A 236 18.83 -0.19 14.21
CA ALA A 236 20.25 -0.48 14.43
C ALA A 236 20.55 -1.91 13.94
N PRO A 237 20.88 -2.09 12.65
CA PRO A 237 21.16 -3.41 12.09
C PRO A 237 22.51 -3.95 12.56
N ASP A 238 22.60 -5.27 12.77
CA ASP A 238 23.88 -5.99 12.84
C ASP A 238 24.43 -6.30 11.43
N GLY A 239 25.52 -7.06 11.35
CA GLY A 239 26.15 -7.44 10.08
C GLY A 239 25.26 -8.28 9.14
N ASN A 240 24.18 -8.87 9.66
CA ASN A 240 23.19 -9.62 8.87
C ASN A 240 21.95 -8.77 8.52
N GLY A 241 21.93 -7.49 8.90
CA GLY A 241 20.78 -6.60 8.74
C GLY A 241 19.71 -6.79 9.82
N ASP A 242 19.93 -7.65 10.80
CA ASP A 242 18.96 -7.90 11.86
C ASP A 242 18.92 -6.70 12.82
N CYS A 243 17.74 -6.19 13.14
CA CYS A 243 17.63 -5.10 14.12
C CYS A 243 18.08 -5.60 15.50
N THR A 244 19.07 -4.95 16.10
CA THR A 244 19.63 -5.30 17.41
C THR A 244 18.77 -4.81 18.58
N VAL A 245 18.06 -3.69 18.40
CA VAL A 245 17.18 -3.07 19.42
C VAL A 245 15.74 -3.60 19.40
N TYR A 246 15.49 -4.70 18.68
CA TYR A 246 14.14 -5.24 18.51
C TYR A 246 13.45 -5.61 19.83
N ARG A 247 14.19 -6.02 20.88
CA ARG A 247 13.63 -6.38 22.18
C ARG A 247 12.99 -5.20 22.91
N GLU A 248 13.52 -4.01 22.70
CA GLU A 248 13.01 -2.77 23.30
C GLU A 248 11.82 -2.22 22.50
N CYS A 249 11.80 -2.49 21.20
CA CYS A 249 10.85 -1.91 20.24
C CYS A 249 9.65 -2.81 19.92
N ALA A 250 9.82 -4.13 19.85
CA ALA A 250 8.76 -5.06 19.48
C ALA A 250 8.03 -5.56 20.72
N ALA A 251 6.75 -5.18 20.85
CA ALA A 251 5.86 -5.70 21.88
C ALA A 251 4.96 -6.78 21.28
N THR A 252 5.10 -8.01 21.75
CA THR A 252 4.29 -9.15 21.30
C THR A 252 3.35 -9.63 22.39
N ARG A 253 2.15 -10.09 22.02
CA ARG A 253 1.21 -10.77 22.93
C ARG A 253 0.69 -12.03 22.26
N CYS A 254 0.44 -13.07 23.05
CA CYS A 254 -0.30 -14.26 22.64
C CYS A 254 -1.39 -14.53 23.69
N ALA A 255 -2.64 -14.48 23.28
CA ALA A 255 -3.79 -14.79 24.13
C ALA A 255 -4.84 -15.50 23.26
N ASP A 256 -5.40 -16.61 23.75
CA ASP A 256 -6.46 -17.38 23.08
C ASP A 256 -6.11 -17.76 21.62
N GLY A 257 -4.85 -18.15 21.39
CA GLY A 257 -4.33 -18.49 20.06
C GLY A 257 -4.10 -17.30 19.12
N LYS A 258 -4.54 -16.08 19.50
CA LYS A 258 -4.32 -14.85 18.73
C LYS A 258 -2.99 -14.21 19.11
N ARG A 259 -2.12 -14.03 18.11
CA ARG A 259 -0.85 -13.33 18.26
C ARG A 259 -0.98 -11.87 17.82
N THR A 260 -0.34 -10.96 18.53
CA THR A 260 -0.15 -9.56 18.10
C THR A 260 1.31 -9.16 18.22
N ILE A 261 1.71 -8.19 17.40
CA ILE A 261 3.01 -7.55 17.44
C ILE A 261 2.83 -6.06 17.14
N LYS A 262 3.45 -5.19 17.94
CA LYS A 262 3.46 -3.74 17.77
C LYS A 262 4.90 -3.24 17.79
N ASN A 263 5.24 -2.36 16.87
CA ASN A 263 6.51 -1.64 16.86
C ASN A 263 6.33 -0.31 17.62
N ARG A 264 6.97 -0.17 18.79
CA ARG A 264 6.82 1.00 19.68
C ARG A 264 7.34 2.30 19.05
N ASN A 265 8.39 2.20 18.25
CA ASN A 265 9.04 3.35 17.61
C ASN A 265 8.52 3.58 16.18
N GLN A 266 7.30 3.11 15.85
CA GLN A 266 6.65 3.42 14.58
C GLN A 266 6.38 4.92 14.49
N VAL A 267 6.77 5.53 13.37
CA VAL A 267 6.57 6.96 13.09
C VAL A 267 5.10 7.18 12.74
N ALA A 268 4.48 8.20 13.35
CA ALA A 268 3.13 8.59 13.02
C ALA A 268 3.09 9.32 11.66
N ALA A 269 1.98 9.21 10.93
CA ALA A 269 1.83 9.84 9.60
C ALA A 269 2.11 11.35 9.63
N ALA A 270 1.66 12.05 10.67
CA ALA A 270 1.85 13.49 10.86
C ALA A 270 3.33 13.89 10.96
N ASP A 271 4.17 13.03 11.53
CA ASP A 271 5.60 13.32 11.68
C ASP A 271 6.32 13.34 10.34
N PHE A 272 5.85 12.59 9.35
CA PHE A 272 6.52 12.53 8.05
C PHE A 272 6.42 13.86 7.29
N ILE A 273 5.39 14.68 7.54
CA ILE A 273 5.24 16.01 6.91
C ILE A 273 6.49 16.86 7.15
N SER A 274 6.95 16.91 8.40
CA SER A 274 8.13 17.69 8.79
C SER A 274 9.45 17.19 8.16
N VAL A 275 9.45 15.94 7.67
CA VAL A 275 10.60 15.25 7.11
C VAL A 275 10.67 15.38 5.59
N PHE A 276 9.57 15.13 4.87
CA PHE A 276 9.56 15.02 3.41
C PHE A 276 8.88 16.18 2.68
N LEU A 277 7.95 16.88 3.34
CA LEU A 277 7.05 17.82 2.68
C LEU A 277 7.31 19.26 3.10
N ARG A 278 8.59 19.63 3.21
CA ARG A 278 9.04 21.00 3.52
C ARG A 278 8.82 21.95 2.38
#